data_AF-A0A847HL44-F1
#
_entry.id   AF-A0A847HL44-F1
#
_cell.length_a   1.000
_cell.length_b   1.000
_cell.length_c   1.000
_cell.angle_alpha   90.00
_cell.angle_beta   90.00
_cell.angle_gamma   90.00
#
_symmetry.space_group_name_H-M   'P 1'
#
loop_
_entity.id
_entity.type
_entity.pdbx_description
1 polymer ?
#
loop_
_entity_poly.entity_id
_entity_poly.type
_entity_poly.pdbx_seq_one_letter_code
_entity_poly.pdbx_strand_id
1 'polypeptide(L)'
;YRDSSLAGIDLAGQPFELVGDVLGLDSAVPVVWQNRLLSFYGDTLGPNRINLSGSGAEIDLTKSGVPDRQLPLRFFTEQEGFASRMVPLVEPGFVWVETVVPLLADIDNDKEILACRYVVHKTLEEAVETGYAVFDELQGVFVPFRRIESNRPHKSARAVPVKYGDVAGYCLQPWERVTRTLSAFSTPEDYDYYSCLTAIDPASATSDACQIAGRNYEIERGSDGRPQLKWRRGALPYDAAVQKQLLKEGYIKADETWLSLIELGSGRRIGDFTGSISYNRYRDRWVMFAQGNTGEIWYSEADTFTGPWLYARKIIEHDAYNFYNPVHHPWFDADDGRKVYIEGTFTAFFTAKEHKKPRSDYNQVMYRLQLDDGRLYMPCPVYRVRHGKDGYRLLTAEQIDRASRWPDVEKVEFFAFDSDFDKPWLRAVYDHAANEDGEPELLFESSGGDAPVFYVIDSGDGTVEKPAQCDIFDELLIRKYGNVLRADNALLTFDPEIRLDSDLYQLSSTASQPGRKP
;
A
#
# COMPACT_ATOMS: atom_id res chain seq x y z
N TYR A 1 24.57 -0.22 -26.47
CA TYR A 1 24.63 0.11 -27.91
C TYR A 1 25.68 1.17 -28.27
N ARG A 2 26.23 1.99 -27.35
CA ARG A 2 27.38 2.85 -27.70
C ARG A 2 28.52 2.03 -28.31
N ASP A 3 28.92 0.94 -27.65
CA ASP A 3 29.99 0.08 -28.16
C ASP A 3 29.60 -0.66 -29.44
N SER A 4 28.33 -1.05 -29.58
CA SER A 4 27.79 -1.65 -30.81
C SER A 4 27.80 -0.65 -31.98
N SER A 5 27.45 0.61 -31.71
CA SER A 5 27.52 1.73 -32.66
C SER A 5 28.97 2.05 -33.04
N LEU A 6 29.88 2.13 -32.06
CA LEU A 6 31.32 2.30 -32.27
C LEU A 6 31.94 1.12 -33.02
N ALA A 7 31.41 -0.09 -32.86
CA ALA A 7 31.82 -1.29 -33.58
C ALA A 7 31.17 -1.42 -34.97
N GLY A 8 30.36 -0.45 -35.41
CA GLY A 8 29.71 -0.47 -36.72
C GLY A 8 28.63 -1.53 -36.89
N ILE A 9 28.06 -2.03 -35.78
CA ILE A 9 26.94 -2.97 -35.81
C ILE A 9 25.69 -2.20 -36.25
N ASP A 10 24.94 -2.77 -37.20
CA ASP A 10 23.66 -2.21 -37.63
C ASP A 10 22.65 -2.28 -36.48
N LEU A 11 22.13 -1.11 -36.10
CA LEU A 11 21.17 -0.93 -35.00
C LEU A 11 19.80 -0.50 -35.53
N ALA A 12 19.55 -0.57 -36.84
CA ALA A 12 18.25 -0.23 -37.42
C ALA A 12 17.13 -1.06 -36.78
N GLY A 13 16.12 -0.38 -36.25
CA GLY A 13 14.99 -1.01 -35.54
C GLY A 13 15.19 -1.20 -34.03
N GLN A 14 16.35 -0.84 -33.47
CA GLN A 14 16.55 -0.77 -32.02
C GLN A 14 16.16 0.62 -31.50
N PRO A 15 15.42 0.75 -30.38
CA PRO A 15 15.13 2.05 -29.79
C PRO A 15 16.43 2.65 -29.25
N PHE A 16 17.06 3.52 -30.04
CA PHE A 16 18.32 4.16 -29.71
C PHE A 16 18.13 5.51 -29.01
N GLU A 17 16.99 6.16 -29.23
CA GLU A 17 16.68 7.46 -28.63
C GLU A 17 16.34 7.29 -27.14
N LEU A 18 17.11 7.97 -26.30
CA LEU A 18 16.83 8.10 -24.88
C LEU A 18 15.78 9.19 -24.74
N VAL A 19 14.53 8.79 -24.51
CA VAL A 19 13.44 9.74 -24.29
C VAL A 19 13.77 10.59 -23.08
N GLY A 20 13.78 11.92 -23.25
CA GLY A 20 14.19 12.87 -22.21
C GLY A 20 15.68 12.79 -21.83
N ASP A 21 16.54 12.21 -22.67
CA ASP A 21 17.97 11.96 -22.39
C ASP A 21 18.18 11.20 -21.05
N VAL A 22 17.24 10.32 -20.70
CA VAL A 22 17.24 9.57 -19.43
C VAL A 22 17.82 8.16 -19.61
N LEU A 23 18.71 7.79 -18.70
CA LEU A 23 19.30 6.44 -18.57
C LEU A 23 18.83 5.69 -17.32
N GLY A 24 18.43 6.41 -16.27
CA GLY A 24 18.02 5.84 -15.00
C GLY A 24 16.99 6.71 -14.28
N LEU A 25 16.13 6.05 -13.53
CA LEU A 25 15.01 6.62 -12.79
C LEU A 25 14.90 5.91 -11.45
N ASP A 26 14.79 6.69 -10.37
CA ASP A 26 14.48 6.18 -9.05
C ASP A 26 13.02 6.47 -8.68
N SER A 27 12.34 5.45 -8.18
CA SER A 27 10.98 5.45 -7.63
C SER A 27 9.94 5.88 -8.65
N ALA A 28 8.66 5.69 -8.32
CA ALA A 28 7.58 6.21 -9.14
C ALA A 28 6.45 6.70 -8.23
N VAL A 29 5.96 7.91 -8.51
CA VAL A 29 4.81 8.54 -7.85
C VAL A 29 3.79 8.88 -8.94
N PRO A 30 3.02 7.89 -9.41
CA PRO A 30 2.05 8.08 -10.47
C PRO A 30 0.75 8.68 -9.94
N VAL A 31 0.11 9.51 -10.77
CA VAL A 31 -1.11 10.23 -10.43
C VAL A 31 -1.97 10.44 -11.67
N VAL A 32 -3.28 10.24 -11.53
CA VAL A 32 -4.25 10.67 -12.55
C VAL A 32 -4.68 12.08 -12.21
N TRP A 33 -4.54 13.01 -13.16
CA TRP A 33 -4.96 14.39 -13.02
C TRP A 33 -5.56 14.87 -14.34
N GLN A 34 -6.78 15.41 -14.31
CA GLN A 34 -7.47 15.89 -15.51
C GLN A 34 -7.45 14.89 -16.70
N ASN A 35 -7.75 13.61 -16.42
CA ASN A 35 -7.76 12.52 -17.40
C ASN A 35 -6.39 12.21 -18.05
N ARG A 36 -5.29 12.71 -17.48
CA ARG A 36 -3.92 12.40 -17.88
C ARG A 36 -3.28 11.55 -16.81
N LEU A 37 -2.52 10.54 -17.21
CA LEU A 37 -1.69 9.77 -16.31
C LEU A 37 -0.29 10.38 -16.29
N LEU A 38 0.06 11.02 -15.18
CA LEU A 38 1.39 11.56 -14.93
C LEU A 38 2.15 10.61 -14.01
N SER A 39 3.47 10.59 -14.12
CA SER A 39 4.35 9.93 -13.17
C SER A 39 5.53 10.80 -12.85
N PHE A 40 5.85 10.89 -11.57
CA PHE A 40 6.98 11.64 -11.04
C PHE A 40 8.00 10.67 -10.45
N TYR A 41 9.26 10.96 -10.70
CA TYR A 41 10.40 10.12 -10.34
C TYR A 41 11.33 10.94 -9.44
N GLY A 42 12.13 10.27 -8.62
CA GLY A 42 13.22 10.84 -7.83
C GLY A 42 14.46 11.06 -8.68
N ASP A 43 15.61 10.63 -8.15
CA ASP A 43 16.91 10.78 -8.81
C ASP A 43 16.85 10.27 -10.27
N THR A 44 17.27 11.13 -11.19
CA THR A 44 17.19 10.90 -12.63
C THR A 44 18.57 11.01 -13.24
N LEU A 45 19.05 9.93 -13.86
CA LEU A 45 20.39 9.84 -14.43
C LEU A 45 20.34 10.11 -15.94
N GLY A 46 21.17 11.04 -16.42
CA GLY A 46 21.47 11.22 -17.85
C GLY A 46 22.87 10.69 -18.20
N PRO A 47 23.27 10.73 -19.49
CA PRO A 47 24.58 10.24 -19.94
C PRO A 47 25.79 10.97 -19.34
N ASN A 48 25.64 12.26 -19.03
CA ASN A 48 26.72 13.13 -18.55
C ASN A 48 26.27 14.08 -17.40
N ARG A 49 25.06 13.89 -16.87
CA ARG A 49 24.47 14.74 -15.83
C ARG A 49 23.52 13.94 -14.95
N ILE A 50 23.18 14.50 -13.80
CA ILE A 50 22.23 13.94 -12.84
C ILE A 50 21.27 15.02 -12.37
N ASN A 51 20.00 14.67 -12.24
CA ASN A 51 18.97 15.50 -11.64
C ASN A 51 18.55 14.85 -10.31
N LEU A 52 18.85 15.55 -9.21
CA LEU A 52 18.52 15.14 -7.83
C LEU A 52 17.27 15.85 -7.29
N SER A 53 16.46 16.46 -8.15
CA SER A 53 15.25 17.21 -7.78
C SER A 53 13.97 16.61 -8.36
N GLY A 54 14.03 15.34 -8.72
CA GLY A 54 12.98 14.62 -9.39
C GLY A 54 12.83 14.96 -10.87
N SER A 55 12.29 14.02 -11.64
CA SER A 55 11.79 14.24 -13.00
C SER A 55 10.31 13.89 -13.09
N GLY A 56 9.66 14.27 -14.19
CA GLY A 56 8.24 13.98 -14.41
C GLY A 56 7.96 13.69 -15.87
N ALA A 57 6.98 12.83 -16.11
CA ALA A 57 6.52 12.49 -17.45
C ALA A 57 5.00 12.27 -17.47
N GLU A 58 4.41 12.52 -18.64
CA GLU A 58 3.09 11.99 -18.98
C GLU A 58 3.23 10.61 -19.62
N ILE A 59 2.40 9.65 -19.23
CA ILE A 59 2.32 8.33 -19.86
C ILE A 59 1.32 8.41 -21.01
N ASP A 60 1.78 8.15 -22.23
CA ASP A 60 0.95 8.18 -23.43
C ASP A 60 0.04 6.95 -23.56
N LEU A 61 -1.15 7.04 -22.96
CA LEU A 61 -2.17 5.99 -22.98
C LEU A 61 -2.70 5.65 -24.39
N THR A 62 -2.45 6.48 -25.40
CA THR A 62 -2.93 6.25 -26.77
C THR A 62 -2.09 5.24 -27.55
N LYS A 63 -0.90 4.89 -27.05
CA LYS A 63 0.00 3.95 -27.73
C LYS A 63 -0.47 2.51 -27.54
N SER A 64 -0.36 1.73 -28.63
CA SER A 64 -0.69 0.32 -28.61
C SER A 64 0.19 -0.47 -27.65
N GLY A 65 -0.43 -1.31 -26.81
CA GLY A 65 0.28 -2.22 -25.91
C GLY A 65 0.71 -1.60 -24.59
N VAL A 66 0.21 -0.41 -24.23
CA VAL A 66 0.26 0.06 -22.83
C VAL A 66 -0.81 -0.70 -22.03
N PRO A 67 -0.49 -1.28 -20.86
CA PRO A 67 0.81 -1.32 -20.17
C PRO A 67 1.67 -2.58 -20.47
N ASP A 68 1.22 -3.49 -21.35
CA ASP A 68 1.90 -4.78 -21.62
C ASP A 68 3.27 -4.68 -22.33
N ARG A 69 3.74 -3.45 -22.61
CA ARG A 69 5.03 -3.12 -23.23
C ARG A 69 5.66 -1.95 -22.47
N GLN A 70 6.83 -1.50 -22.93
CA GLN A 70 7.49 -0.31 -22.37
C GLN A 70 6.51 0.88 -22.31
N LEU A 71 6.43 1.52 -21.14
CA LEU A 71 5.61 2.71 -20.97
C LEU A 71 6.12 3.85 -21.87
N PRO A 72 5.27 4.44 -22.71
CA PRO A 72 5.63 5.56 -23.57
C PRO A 72 5.62 6.85 -22.76
N LEU A 73 6.75 7.12 -22.10
CA LEU A 73 6.93 8.35 -21.31
C LEU A 73 7.13 9.55 -22.23
N ARG A 74 6.44 10.66 -21.95
CA ARG A 74 6.72 11.99 -22.50
C ARG A 74 7.21 12.87 -21.36
N PHE A 75 8.53 12.98 -21.20
CA PHE A 75 9.12 13.77 -20.13
C PHE A 75 8.82 15.27 -20.29
N PHE A 76 8.65 15.95 -19.16
CA PHE A 76 8.88 17.39 -19.10
C PHE A 76 10.39 17.62 -19.22
N THR A 77 10.82 18.34 -20.26
CA THR A 77 12.25 18.50 -20.59
C THR A 77 12.68 19.95 -20.53
N GLU A 78 13.94 20.18 -20.22
CA GLU A 78 14.56 21.49 -20.38
C GLU A 78 14.89 21.77 -21.84
N GLN A 79 15.42 22.97 -22.15
CA GLN A 79 15.72 23.37 -23.53
C GLN A 79 16.69 22.41 -24.25
N GLU A 80 17.57 21.76 -23.50
CA GLU A 80 18.55 20.80 -24.01
C GLU A 80 17.98 19.37 -24.20
N GLY A 81 16.70 19.16 -23.85
CA GLY A 81 15.99 17.89 -24.05
C GLY A 81 16.10 16.88 -22.90
N PHE A 82 16.89 17.14 -21.86
CA PHE A 82 16.94 16.28 -20.67
C PHE A 82 15.74 16.52 -19.77
N ALA A 83 15.33 15.49 -19.03
CA ALA A 83 14.22 15.57 -18.09
C ALA A 83 14.46 16.65 -17.02
N SER A 84 13.54 17.61 -16.96
CA SER A 84 13.60 18.79 -16.10
C SER A 84 13.63 18.42 -14.62
N ARG A 85 14.19 19.34 -13.80
CA ARG A 85 14.06 19.34 -12.34
C ARG A 85 12.60 19.64 -11.96
N MET A 86 11.91 18.71 -11.30
CA MET A 86 10.49 18.90 -10.95
C MET A 86 10.26 19.88 -9.82
N VAL A 87 11.18 19.95 -8.85
CA VAL A 87 11.17 20.98 -7.81
C VAL A 87 12.48 21.77 -7.92
N PRO A 88 12.55 22.83 -8.75
CA PRO A 88 13.80 23.51 -9.07
C PRO A 88 14.23 24.48 -7.94
N LEU A 89 14.63 23.93 -6.79
CA LEU A 89 15.22 24.71 -5.70
C LEU A 89 16.59 25.27 -6.09
N VAL A 90 16.90 26.45 -5.56
CA VAL A 90 18.21 27.12 -5.76
C VAL A 90 19.28 26.44 -4.91
N GLU A 91 18.91 26.03 -3.71
CA GLU A 91 19.77 25.35 -2.76
C GLU A 91 20.14 23.95 -3.24
N PRO A 92 21.40 23.50 -3.04
CA PRO A 92 21.80 22.15 -3.36
C PRO A 92 21.20 21.14 -2.38
N GLY A 93 21.02 19.91 -2.84
CA GLY A 93 20.53 18.79 -2.02
C GLY A 93 19.77 17.79 -2.87
N PHE A 94 19.30 16.73 -2.21
CA PHE A 94 18.35 15.80 -2.79
C PHE A 94 16.94 16.31 -2.49
N VAL A 95 16.14 16.54 -3.52
CA VAL A 95 14.76 17.02 -3.41
C VAL A 95 13.87 15.92 -3.96
N TRP A 96 13.30 15.13 -3.06
CA TRP A 96 12.53 13.95 -3.40
C TRP A 96 11.05 14.21 -3.22
N VAL A 97 10.30 14.02 -4.32
CA VAL A 97 8.84 14.12 -4.32
C VAL A 97 8.28 12.88 -3.63
N GLU A 98 7.58 13.09 -2.52
CA GLU A 98 7.05 12.01 -1.71
C GLU A 98 5.69 11.52 -2.18
N THR A 99 4.76 12.46 -2.38
CA THR A 99 3.40 12.19 -2.84
C THR A 99 2.92 13.34 -3.72
N VAL A 100 2.10 13.00 -4.71
CA VAL A 100 1.44 13.96 -5.61
C VAL A 100 -0.06 13.68 -5.60
N VAL A 101 -0.86 14.71 -5.39
CA VAL A 101 -2.32 14.60 -5.23
C VAL A 101 -3.07 15.71 -5.98
N PRO A 102 -4.17 15.38 -6.68
CA PRO A 102 -5.14 16.36 -7.15
C PRO A 102 -5.96 16.93 -5.98
N LEU A 103 -5.95 18.25 -5.80
CA LEU A 103 -6.67 18.95 -4.73
C LEU A 103 -7.62 19.99 -5.30
N LEU A 104 -8.57 20.43 -4.49
CA LEU A 104 -9.37 21.62 -4.78
C LEU A 104 -8.65 22.86 -4.24
N ALA A 105 -8.66 23.93 -5.03
CA ALA A 105 -8.15 25.22 -4.58
C ALA A 105 -9.06 25.79 -3.48
N ASP A 106 -8.48 26.36 -2.41
CA ASP A 106 -9.25 26.82 -1.25
C ASP A 106 -10.24 27.97 -1.57
N ILE A 107 -9.92 28.79 -2.57
CA ILE A 107 -10.71 29.97 -2.96
C ILE A 107 -11.70 29.68 -4.09
N ASP A 108 -11.53 28.55 -4.78
CA ASP A 108 -12.32 28.14 -5.94
C ASP A 108 -12.42 26.61 -5.91
N ASN A 109 -13.44 26.14 -5.18
CA ASN A 109 -13.65 24.71 -4.93
C ASN A 109 -13.95 23.90 -6.20
N ASP A 110 -14.17 24.55 -7.35
CA ASP A 110 -14.35 23.88 -8.64
C ASP A 110 -13.03 23.73 -9.40
N LYS A 111 -11.98 24.46 -8.98
CA LYS A 111 -10.66 24.40 -9.61
C LYS A 111 -9.81 23.30 -8.99
N GLU A 112 -9.60 22.24 -9.76
CA GLU A 112 -8.60 21.22 -9.44
C GLU A 112 -7.18 21.73 -9.72
N ILE A 113 -6.29 21.49 -8.77
CA ILE A 113 -4.85 21.76 -8.85
C ILE A 113 -4.08 20.47 -8.55
N LEU A 114 -2.88 20.33 -9.11
CA LEU A 114 -1.97 19.26 -8.75
C LEU A 114 -0.95 19.77 -7.74
N ALA A 115 -0.85 19.14 -6.58
CA ALA A 115 0.09 19.52 -5.54
C ALA A 115 0.99 18.35 -5.16
N CYS A 116 2.19 18.66 -4.67
CA CYS A 116 3.10 17.65 -4.14
C CYS A 116 3.62 18.04 -2.75
N ARG A 117 3.96 17.01 -1.98
CA ARG A 117 4.82 17.10 -0.80
C ARG A 117 6.17 16.54 -1.19
N TYR A 118 7.24 17.26 -0.87
CA TYR A 118 8.61 16.82 -1.10
C TYR A 118 9.42 16.93 0.19
N VAL A 119 10.53 16.21 0.25
CA VAL A 119 11.51 16.28 1.34
C VAL A 119 12.84 16.72 0.77
N VAL A 120 13.56 17.60 1.49
CA VAL A 120 14.94 17.98 1.15
C VAL A 120 15.90 17.28 2.10
N HIS A 121 16.91 16.65 1.50
CA HIS A 121 17.96 15.91 2.17
C HIS A 121 19.32 16.57 1.89
N LYS A 122 20.13 16.77 2.93
CA LYS A 122 21.54 17.19 2.76
C LYS A 122 22.45 16.02 2.41
N THR A 123 22.18 14.86 3.01
CA THR A 123 22.80 13.56 2.70
C THR A 123 21.68 12.53 2.50
N LEU A 124 22.02 11.30 2.10
CA LEU A 124 21.05 10.22 1.98
C LEU A 124 20.27 9.97 3.29
N GLU A 125 20.87 10.27 4.44
CA GLU A 125 20.31 10.03 5.78
C GLU A 125 19.77 11.29 6.46
N GLU A 126 20.28 12.48 6.15
CA GLU A 126 19.92 13.74 6.84
C GLU A 126 18.83 14.50 6.07
N ALA A 127 17.57 14.25 6.43
CA ALA A 127 16.43 15.09 6.05
C ALA A 127 16.46 16.42 6.84
N VAL A 128 16.17 17.52 6.16
CA VAL A 128 16.23 18.88 6.76
C VAL A 128 15.02 19.74 6.48
N GLU A 129 14.19 19.37 5.51
CA GLU A 129 13.01 20.14 5.15
C GLU A 129 11.88 19.25 4.64
N THR A 130 10.64 19.61 4.98
CA THR A 130 9.44 19.16 4.27
C THR A 130 8.84 20.37 3.56
N GLY A 131 8.62 20.24 2.26
CA GLY A 131 8.08 21.31 1.42
C GLY A 131 6.80 20.90 0.69
N TYR A 132 6.04 21.92 0.30
CA TYR A 132 4.79 21.81 -0.44
C TYR A 132 4.84 22.71 -1.66
N ALA A 133 4.39 22.18 -2.80
CA ALA A 133 4.42 22.87 -4.08
C ALA A 133 3.16 22.58 -4.91
N VAL A 134 2.83 23.51 -5.82
CA VAL A 134 1.74 23.35 -6.79
C VAL A 134 2.33 23.26 -8.19
N PHE A 135 1.79 22.38 -9.04
CA PHE A 135 2.24 22.21 -10.40
C PHE A 135 1.86 23.41 -11.27
N ASP A 136 2.85 24.04 -11.89
CA ASP A 136 2.67 25.01 -12.96
C ASP A 136 2.73 24.27 -14.29
N GLU A 137 1.57 24.09 -14.93
CA GLU A 137 1.47 23.36 -16.19
C GLU A 137 2.20 24.06 -17.35
N LEU A 138 2.25 25.39 -17.35
CA LEU A 138 2.92 26.14 -18.42
C LEU A 138 4.44 25.93 -18.35
N GLN A 139 4.98 25.83 -17.14
CA GLN A 139 6.41 25.60 -16.92
C GLN A 139 6.76 24.12 -16.85
N GLY A 140 5.79 23.24 -16.58
CA GLY A 140 6.01 21.80 -16.40
C GLY A 140 6.82 21.47 -15.14
N VAL A 141 6.68 22.27 -14.07
CA VAL A 141 7.40 22.11 -12.79
C VAL A 141 6.48 22.36 -11.61
N PHE A 142 6.85 21.86 -10.43
CA PHE A 142 6.23 22.22 -9.16
C PHE A 142 6.87 23.49 -8.59
N VAL A 143 6.04 24.48 -8.27
CA VAL A 143 6.45 25.76 -7.66
C VAL A 143 6.21 25.69 -6.14
N PRO A 144 7.27 25.72 -5.31
CA PRO A 144 7.15 25.73 -3.86
C PRO A 144 6.40 26.94 -3.33
N PHE A 145 5.53 26.73 -2.34
CA PHE A 145 4.83 27.82 -1.65
C PHE A 145 4.91 27.72 -0.12
N ARG A 146 5.24 26.55 0.44
CA ARG A 146 5.47 26.36 1.88
C ARG A 146 6.65 25.42 2.09
N ARG A 147 7.52 25.77 3.04
CA ARG A 147 8.73 25.03 3.42
C ARG A 147 8.82 25.02 4.95
N ILE A 148 9.07 23.86 5.53
CA ILE A 148 9.08 23.64 6.99
C ILE A 148 10.36 22.90 7.34
N GLU A 149 11.13 23.41 8.30
CA GLU A 149 12.28 22.68 8.86
C GLU A 149 11.78 21.39 9.51
N SER A 150 12.32 20.26 9.05
CA SER A 150 11.82 18.94 9.42
C SER A 150 12.89 17.89 9.20
N ASN A 151 13.02 16.98 10.16
CA ASN A 151 13.90 15.81 10.05
C ASN A 151 13.16 14.55 9.56
N ARG A 152 11.93 14.72 9.05
CA ARG A 152 11.10 13.62 8.55
C ARG A 152 11.77 12.99 7.32
N PRO A 153 12.13 11.69 7.35
CA PRO A 153 12.73 11.04 6.19
C PRO A 153 11.72 10.94 5.05
N HIS A 154 12.23 10.91 3.82
CA HIS A 154 11.42 10.63 2.63
C HIS A 154 10.82 9.22 2.67
N LYS A 155 9.52 9.12 2.36
CA LYS A 155 8.84 7.84 2.17
C LYS A 155 7.88 7.90 1.00
N SER A 156 8.34 7.44 -0.17
CA SER A 156 7.55 7.39 -1.41
C SER A 156 6.14 6.86 -1.15
N ALA A 157 5.14 7.61 -1.59
CA ALA A 157 3.75 7.31 -1.32
C ALA A 157 2.88 7.54 -2.55
N ARG A 158 2.17 6.49 -2.96
CA ARG A 158 1.04 6.63 -3.88
C ARG A 158 -0.21 6.87 -3.04
N ALA A 159 -0.59 8.13 -2.91
CA ALA A 159 -1.82 8.49 -2.21
C ALA A 159 -3.03 7.77 -2.78
N VAL A 160 -3.90 7.31 -1.88
CA VAL A 160 -5.11 6.58 -2.20
C VAL A 160 -6.30 7.53 -2.02
N PRO A 161 -7.02 7.91 -3.09
CA PRO A 161 -8.24 8.69 -2.91
C PRO A 161 -9.32 7.83 -2.25
N VAL A 162 -9.91 8.40 -1.19
CA VAL A 162 -10.87 7.72 -0.32
C VAL A 162 -12.03 8.65 0.03
N LYS A 163 -13.16 8.04 0.36
CA LYS A 163 -14.30 8.67 1.03
C LYS A 163 -14.43 8.07 2.42
N TYR A 164 -14.66 8.90 3.44
CA TYR A 164 -14.98 8.46 4.80
C TYR A 164 -16.18 9.27 5.29
N GLY A 165 -17.35 8.64 5.28
CA GLY A 165 -18.64 9.34 5.31
C GLY A 165 -18.82 10.22 4.07
N ASP A 166 -19.21 11.48 4.27
CA ASP A 166 -19.38 12.47 3.20
C ASP A 166 -18.09 13.22 2.84
N VAL A 167 -16.96 12.87 3.47
CA VAL A 167 -15.68 13.57 3.28
C VAL A 167 -14.84 12.86 2.23
N ALA A 168 -14.48 13.58 1.17
CA ALA A 168 -13.52 13.13 0.16
C ALA A 168 -12.09 13.60 0.53
N GLY A 169 -11.12 12.70 0.38
CA GLY A 169 -9.75 12.96 0.75
C GLY A 169 -8.78 11.92 0.20
N TYR A 170 -7.60 11.87 0.82
CA TYR A 170 -6.55 10.93 0.48
C TYR A 170 -5.98 10.30 1.73
N CYS A 171 -5.74 8.99 1.70
CA CYS A 171 -4.75 8.38 2.57
C CYS A 171 -3.38 8.51 1.88
N LEU A 172 -2.50 9.34 2.44
CA LEU A 172 -1.15 9.56 1.92
C LEU A 172 -0.23 8.40 2.30
N GLN A 173 -0.39 7.89 3.52
CA GLN A 173 0.24 6.67 4.05
C GLN A 173 -0.84 5.87 4.78
N PRO A 174 -0.61 4.60 5.16
CA PRO A 174 -1.60 3.82 5.90
C PRO A 174 -2.05 4.48 7.21
N TRP A 175 -1.16 5.28 7.83
CA TRP A 175 -1.41 5.99 9.10
C TRP A 175 -1.72 7.47 8.92
N GLU A 176 -1.89 7.97 7.71
CA GLU A 176 -1.95 9.41 7.45
C GLU A 176 -3.00 9.72 6.38
N ARG A 177 -4.00 10.55 6.72
CA ARG A 177 -5.02 11.01 5.77
C ARG A 177 -5.29 12.51 5.85
N VAL A 178 -5.73 13.06 4.73
CA VAL A 178 -6.01 14.49 4.54
C VAL A 178 -7.29 14.68 3.73
N THR A 179 -7.98 15.79 3.94
CA THR A 179 -9.08 16.22 3.06
C THR A 179 -8.55 16.78 1.75
N ARG A 180 -9.39 16.81 0.71
CA ARG A 180 -9.01 17.21 -0.65
C ARG A 180 -8.84 18.73 -0.88
N THR A 181 -8.34 19.48 0.09
CA THR A 181 -8.07 20.92 -0.07
C THR A 181 -6.58 21.23 0.05
N LEU A 182 -6.12 22.31 -0.59
CA LEU A 182 -4.72 22.73 -0.52
C LEU A 182 -4.29 23.11 0.91
N SER A 183 -5.16 23.82 1.63
CA SER A 183 -4.92 24.18 3.04
C SER A 183 -4.74 22.97 3.94
N ALA A 184 -5.61 21.97 3.81
CA ALA A 184 -5.52 20.74 4.59
C ALA A 184 -4.29 19.91 4.23
N PHE A 185 -3.99 19.78 2.93
CA PHE A 185 -2.78 19.08 2.48
C PHE A 185 -1.49 19.79 2.89
N SER A 186 -1.46 21.11 3.00
CA SER A 186 -0.21 21.82 3.30
C SER A 186 0.03 22.08 4.78
N THR A 187 -0.87 21.63 5.68
CA THR A 187 -0.81 21.88 7.13
C THR A 187 -0.68 20.56 7.90
N PRO A 188 0.55 20.04 8.10
CA PRO A 188 0.79 18.75 8.76
C PRO A 188 0.13 18.60 10.14
N GLU A 189 -0.05 19.70 10.86
CA GLU A 189 -0.67 19.74 12.19
C GLU A 189 -2.17 19.39 12.14
N ASP A 190 -2.78 19.54 10.98
CA ASP A 190 -4.21 19.33 10.73
C ASP A 190 -4.53 17.95 10.13
N TYR A 191 -3.50 17.14 9.90
CA TYR A 191 -3.67 15.80 9.35
C TYR A 191 -4.32 14.88 10.38
N ASP A 192 -5.11 13.93 9.89
CA ASP A 192 -5.57 12.81 10.71
C ASP A 192 -4.52 11.70 10.66
N TYR A 193 -4.04 11.31 11.83
CA TYR A 193 -3.12 10.19 11.99
C TYR A 193 -3.82 9.01 12.65
N TYR A 194 -3.58 7.80 12.13
CA TYR A 194 -4.09 6.58 12.76
C TYR A 194 -3.19 6.21 13.94
N SER A 195 -3.73 6.34 15.15
CA SER A 195 -2.92 6.22 16.37
C SER A 195 -3.72 5.83 17.60
N CYS A 196 -3.06 5.11 18.50
CA CYS A 196 -3.52 4.87 19.87
C CYS A 196 -2.88 5.83 20.88
N LEU A 197 -2.06 6.78 20.44
CA LEU A 197 -1.31 7.69 21.31
C LEU A 197 -2.05 9.01 21.50
N THR A 198 -2.21 9.43 22.75
CA THR A 198 -2.74 10.74 23.11
C THR A 198 -1.66 11.54 23.81
N ALA A 199 -1.35 12.73 23.30
CA ALA A 199 -0.36 13.61 23.93
C ALA A 199 -0.89 14.12 25.28
N ILE A 200 -0.03 14.15 26.29
CA ILE A 200 -0.38 14.60 27.64
C ILE A 200 0.62 15.66 28.14
N ASP A 201 0.13 16.55 29.01
CA ASP A 201 0.98 17.53 29.68
C ASP A 201 1.99 16.79 30.59
N PRO A 202 3.30 17.10 30.52
CA PRO A 202 4.29 16.56 31.44
C PRO A 202 3.92 16.67 32.92
N ALA A 203 3.21 17.72 33.34
CA ALA A 203 2.74 17.89 34.71
C ALA A 203 1.62 16.90 35.10
N SER A 204 0.93 16.35 34.11
CA SER A 204 -0.14 15.35 34.29
C SER A 204 0.31 13.92 33.98
N ALA A 205 1.56 13.74 33.54
CA ALA A 205 2.08 12.44 33.13
C ALA A 205 2.18 11.47 34.32
N THR A 206 1.53 10.32 34.17
CA THR A 206 1.63 9.20 35.11
C THR A 206 2.92 8.41 34.88
N SER A 207 3.25 7.49 35.78
CA SER A 207 4.48 6.66 35.68
C SER A 207 4.48 5.70 34.48
N ASP A 208 3.32 5.42 33.90
CA ASP A 208 3.11 4.55 32.74
C ASP A 208 3.01 5.32 31.41
N ALA A 209 3.11 6.65 31.45
CA ALA A 209 3.23 7.45 30.23
C ALA A 209 4.48 7.04 29.43
N CYS A 210 4.32 6.96 28.11
CA CYS A 210 5.42 6.70 27.20
C CYS A 210 6.05 8.02 26.70
N GLN A 211 7.37 8.01 26.55
CA GLN A 211 8.11 9.19 26.12
C GLN A 211 8.66 8.99 24.70
N ILE A 212 8.15 9.77 23.74
CA ILE A 212 8.59 9.70 22.35
C ILE A 212 9.08 11.09 21.92
N ALA A 213 10.31 11.15 21.41
CA ALA A 213 10.95 12.40 20.97
C ALA A 213 10.84 13.55 22.00
N GLY A 214 10.95 13.24 23.29
CA GLY A 214 10.88 14.22 24.38
C GLY A 214 9.47 14.70 24.77
N ARG A 215 8.41 14.13 24.18
CA ARG A 215 7.01 14.38 24.54
C ARG A 215 6.39 13.17 25.24
N ASN A 216 5.41 13.43 26.11
CA ASN A 216 4.71 12.37 26.85
C ASN A 216 3.40 11.99 26.15
N TYR A 217 3.12 10.70 26.14
CA TYR A 217 1.91 10.14 25.55
C TYR A 217 1.32 9.04 26.43
N GLU A 218 0.00 8.97 26.47
CA GLU A 218 -0.75 7.82 26.96
C GLU A 218 -1.15 6.91 25.81
N ILE A 219 -1.09 5.59 26.02
CA ILE A 219 -1.60 4.59 25.08
C ILE A 219 -3.07 4.31 25.43
N GLU A 220 -3.98 4.72 24.55
CA GLU A 220 -5.39 4.35 24.67
C GLU A 220 -5.55 2.85 24.45
N ARG A 221 -6.13 2.17 25.43
CA ARG A 221 -6.36 0.73 25.43
C ARG A 221 -7.85 0.41 25.48
N GLY A 222 -8.25 -0.64 24.77
CA GLY A 222 -9.61 -1.19 24.82
C GLY A 222 -9.90 -1.91 26.14
N SER A 223 -11.13 -2.41 26.27
CA SER A 223 -11.55 -3.21 27.43
C SER A 223 -10.81 -4.54 27.56
N ASP A 224 -10.20 -5.02 26.48
CA ASP A 224 -9.32 -6.20 26.43
C ASP A 224 -7.86 -5.86 26.83
N GLY A 225 -7.58 -4.60 27.13
CA GLY A 225 -6.27 -4.09 27.48
C GLY A 225 -5.33 -3.90 26.28
N ARG A 226 -5.76 -4.10 25.04
CA ARG A 226 -4.93 -3.92 23.84
C ARG A 226 -4.99 -2.48 23.32
N PRO A 227 -3.94 -1.96 22.65
CA PRO A 227 -3.96 -0.64 22.05
C PRO A 227 -5.12 -0.46 21.07
N GLN A 228 -5.81 0.68 21.16
CA GLN A 228 -6.93 1.01 20.29
C GLN A 228 -6.56 2.13 19.33
N LEU A 229 -6.31 1.78 18.07
CA LEU A 229 -5.99 2.76 17.05
C LEU A 229 -7.25 3.41 16.49
N LYS A 230 -7.22 4.73 16.35
CA LYS A 230 -8.29 5.53 15.75
C LYS A 230 -7.66 6.69 14.97
N TRP A 231 -8.38 7.23 14.01
CA TRP A 231 -7.98 8.47 13.34
C TRP A 231 -8.10 9.65 14.31
N ARG A 232 -7.00 10.41 14.45
CA ARG A 232 -6.93 11.57 15.35
C ARG A 232 -6.19 12.71 14.67
N ARG A 233 -6.80 13.88 14.69
CA ARG A 233 -6.20 15.10 14.17
C ARG A 233 -4.95 15.48 14.96
N GLY A 234 -3.85 15.77 14.27
CA GLY A 234 -2.60 16.26 14.85
C GLY A 234 -1.91 15.30 15.82
N ALA A 235 -2.32 14.02 15.86
CA ALA A 235 -1.71 13.01 16.72
C ALA A 235 -0.33 12.58 16.21
N LEU A 236 0.43 11.88 17.05
CA LEU A 236 1.65 11.22 16.60
C LEU A 236 1.27 9.97 15.77
N PRO A 237 1.78 9.80 14.54
CA PRO A 237 1.51 8.60 13.73
C PRO A 237 2.02 7.34 14.41
N TYR A 238 1.23 6.26 14.35
CA TYR A 238 1.63 4.95 14.85
C TYR A 238 2.42 4.16 13.81
N ASP A 239 3.49 4.78 13.29
CA ASP A 239 4.35 4.21 12.25
C ASP A 239 5.35 3.17 12.81
N ALA A 240 6.15 2.59 11.92
CA ALA A 240 7.13 1.56 12.28
C ALA A 240 8.20 2.06 13.29
N ALA A 241 8.60 3.33 13.22
CA ALA A 241 9.61 3.88 14.11
C ALA A 241 9.05 4.03 15.53
N VAL A 242 7.84 4.58 15.66
CA VAL A 242 7.11 4.70 16.92
C VAL A 242 6.85 3.32 17.53
N GLN A 243 6.31 2.38 16.75
CA GLN A 243 6.05 1.02 17.21
C GLN A 243 7.32 0.31 17.70
N LYS A 244 8.44 0.46 16.96
CA LYS A 244 9.74 -0.09 17.37
C LYS A 244 10.23 0.48 18.69
N GLN A 245 10.03 1.77 18.93
CA GLN A 245 10.39 2.38 20.21
C GLN A 245 9.50 1.85 21.34
N LEU A 246 8.18 1.83 21.15
CA LEU A 246 7.23 1.34 22.15
C LEU A 246 7.49 -0.12 22.53
N LEU A 247 7.81 -0.98 21.56
CA LEU A 247 8.22 -2.37 21.80
C LEU A 247 9.51 -2.46 22.61
N LYS A 248 10.53 -1.71 22.21
CA LYS A 248 11.85 -1.71 22.86
C LYS A 248 11.75 -1.28 24.33
N GLU A 249 10.88 -0.32 24.61
CA GLU A 249 10.67 0.24 25.95
C GLU A 249 9.63 -0.54 26.78
N GLY A 250 8.99 -1.55 26.19
CA GLY A 250 8.05 -2.44 26.87
C GLY A 250 6.66 -1.84 27.09
N TYR A 251 6.33 -0.74 26.41
CA TYR A 251 5.01 -0.10 26.48
C TYR A 251 3.94 -0.88 25.70
N ILE A 252 4.35 -1.66 24.69
CA ILE A 252 3.49 -2.60 23.95
C ILE A 252 4.18 -3.96 23.82
N LYS A 253 3.38 -5.00 23.59
CA LYS A 253 3.84 -6.37 23.34
C LYS A 253 4.03 -6.63 21.85
N ALA A 254 4.77 -7.69 21.51
CA ALA A 254 4.97 -8.11 20.12
C ALA A 254 3.64 -8.38 19.39
N ASP A 255 2.62 -8.87 20.10
CA ASP A 255 1.27 -9.11 19.58
C ASP A 255 0.33 -7.90 19.60
N GLU A 256 0.88 -6.72 19.91
CA GLU A 256 0.19 -5.43 19.87
C GLU A 256 0.77 -4.52 18.78
N THR A 257 1.38 -5.10 17.74
CA THR A 257 1.92 -4.37 16.60
C THR A 257 0.92 -4.31 15.45
N TRP A 258 0.85 -3.17 14.77
CA TRP A 258 0.02 -2.94 13.59
C TRP A 258 0.89 -2.86 12.33
N LEU A 259 0.35 -3.32 11.19
CA LEU A 259 1.07 -3.47 9.91
C LEU A 259 2.32 -4.35 10.02
N SER A 260 2.26 -5.42 10.82
CA SER A 260 3.32 -6.43 10.87
C SER A 260 2.91 -7.66 10.08
N LEU A 261 3.23 -7.69 8.78
CA LEU A 261 2.88 -8.81 7.92
C LEU A 261 3.70 -10.06 8.26
N ILE A 262 3.05 -11.21 8.19
CA ILE A 262 3.60 -12.55 8.33
C ILE A 262 3.56 -13.23 6.96
N GLU A 263 4.72 -13.60 6.43
CA GLU A 263 4.82 -14.39 5.21
C GLU A 263 4.34 -15.82 5.49
N LEU A 264 3.34 -16.25 4.72
CA LEU A 264 2.63 -17.49 5.00
C LEU A 264 3.51 -18.74 4.88
N GLY A 265 4.50 -18.80 3.99
CA GLY A 265 5.36 -19.98 3.78
C GLY A 265 6.43 -20.21 4.85
N SER A 266 6.92 -19.15 5.48
CA SER A 266 8.05 -19.20 6.41
C SER A 266 7.75 -18.67 7.80
N GLY A 267 6.62 -17.98 7.99
CA GLY A 267 6.31 -17.26 9.22
C GLY A 267 7.18 -16.01 9.45
N ARG A 268 8.03 -15.62 8.49
CA ARG A 268 8.87 -14.43 8.58
C ARG A 268 8.02 -13.18 8.65
N ARG A 269 8.45 -12.20 9.44
CA ARG A 269 7.74 -10.94 9.65
C ARG A 269 8.43 -9.75 8.98
N ILE A 270 7.63 -8.83 8.42
CA ILE A 270 8.06 -7.47 8.11
C ILE A 270 7.24 -6.50 8.96
N GLY A 271 7.89 -5.45 9.47
CA GLY A 271 7.27 -4.50 10.41
C GLY A 271 7.33 -3.04 9.96
N ASP A 272 7.84 -2.78 8.75
CA ASP A 272 7.82 -1.45 8.16
C ASP A 272 7.16 -1.53 6.77
N PHE A 273 6.06 -0.79 6.63
CA PHE A 273 5.37 -0.67 5.36
C PHE A 273 6.15 0.28 4.45
N THR A 274 6.62 -0.20 3.30
CA THR A 274 7.05 0.65 2.18
C THR A 274 6.42 0.08 0.92
N GLY A 275 5.57 0.84 0.25
CA GLY A 275 4.89 0.37 -0.96
C GLY A 275 3.57 1.07 -1.20
N SER A 276 2.56 0.32 -1.64
CA SER A 276 1.26 0.88 -2.00
C SER A 276 0.08 0.00 -1.56
N ILE A 277 -1.02 0.66 -1.21
CA ILE A 277 -2.32 0.05 -0.92
C ILE A 277 -3.31 0.50 -1.98
N SER A 278 -4.19 -0.38 -2.46
CA SER A 278 -5.29 -0.05 -3.38
C SER A 278 -6.47 -0.93 -3.08
N TYR A 279 -7.69 -0.50 -3.41
CA TYR A 279 -8.82 -1.42 -3.43
C TYR A 279 -8.84 -2.17 -4.77
N ASN A 280 -9.03 -3.49 -4.73
CA ASN A 280 -9.07 -4.35 -5.90
C ASN A 280 -10.48 -4.96 -6.04
N ARG A 281 -11.12 -4.73 -7.19
CA ARG A 281 -12.51 -5.15 -7.44
C ARG A 281 -12.68 -6.66 -7.57
N TYR A 282 -11.76 -7.32 -8.27
CA TYR A 282 -11.77 -8.78 -8.42
C TYR A 282 -11.69 -9.51 -7.06
N ARG A 283 -10.88 -9.00 -6.14
CA ARG A 283 -10.76 -9.52 -4.78
C ARG A 283 -11.86 -9.05 -3.84
N ASP A 284 -12.58 -7.98 -4.19
CA ASP A 284 -13.46 -7.23 -3.29
C ASP A 284 -12.78 -6.85 -1.96
N ARG A 285 -11.49 -6.50 -2.03
CA ARG A 285 -10.62 -6.30 -0.86
C ARG A 285 -9.61 -5.19 -1.11
N TRP A 286 -9.09 -4.61 -0.03
CA TRP A 286 -7.88 -3.82 -0.09
C TRP A 286 -6.68 -4.75 -0.31
N VAL A 287 -5.83 -4.42 -1.29
CA VAL A 287 -4.58 -5.12 -1.58
C VAL A 287 -3.40 -4.23 -1.25
N MET A 288 -2.33 -4.86 -0.77
CA MET A 288 -1.07 -4.22 -0.44
C MET A 288 0.06 -4.88 -1.21
N PHE A 289 0.93 -4.05 -1.79
CA PHE A 289 2.24 -4.46 -2.29
C PHE A 289 3.29 -3.76 -1.45
N ALA A 290 4.02 -4.53 -0.65
CA ALA A 290 4.99 -4.02 0.31
C ALA A 290 6.38 -4.57 0.02
N GLN A 291 7.39 -3.74 0.16
CA GLN A 291 8.78 -4.16 0.14
C GLN A 291 9.09 -5.05 1.35
N GLY A 292 9.72 -6.19 1.10
CA GLY A 292 10.26 -7.07 2.12
C GLY A 292 11.74 -6.80 2.38
N ASN A 293 12.55 -7.86 2.44
CA ASN A 293 14.00 -7.70 2.40
C ASN A 293 14.45 -7.12 1.04
N THR A 294 15.73 -6.74 0.94
CA THR A 294 16.35 -6.29 -0.32
C THR A 294 15.94 -7.16 -1.50
N GLY A 295 15.31 -6.56 -2.51
CA GLY A 295 14.87 -7.27 -3.71
C GLY A 295 13.54 -8.04 -3.60
N GLU A 296 12.87 -8.04 -2.45
CA GLU A 296 11.62 -8.77 -2.23
C GLU A 296 10.39 -7.84 -2.24
N ILE A 297 9.31 -8.30 -2.88
CA ILE A 297 7.97 -7.68 -2.76
C ILE A 297 6.98 -8.72 -2.26
N TRP A 298 6.16 -8.30 -1.31
CA TRP A 298 5.12 -9.10 -0.67
C TRP A 298 3.74 -8.57 -1.06
N TYR A 299 2.78 -9.47 -1.18
CA TYR A 299 1.36 -9.22 -1.45
C TYR A 299 0.53 -9.56 -0.22
N SER A 300 -0.42 -8.71 0.16
CA SER A 300 -1.35 -8.93 1.27
C SER A 300 -2.74 -8.40 0.93
N GLU A 301 -3.76 -8.90 1.63
CA GLU A 301 -5.16 -8.52 1.48
C GLU A 301 -5.79 -8.16 2.83
N ALA A 302 -6.74 -7.22 2.84
CA ALA A 302 -7.50 -6.82 4.03
C ALA A 302 -8.93 -6.37 3.70
N ASP A 303 -9.84 -6.52 4.67
CA ASP A 303 -11.25 -6.11 4.53
C ASP A 303 -11.45 -4.59 4.58
N THR A 304 -10.60 -3.86 5.30
CA THR A 304 -10.63 -2.39 5.36
C THR A 304 -9.27 -1.79 5.05
N PHE A 305 -9.23 -0.49 4.74
CA PHE A 305 -7.98 0.20 4.40
C PHE A 305 -6.91 0.09 5.50
N THR A 306 -7.33 0.23 6.76
CA THR A 306 -6.45 0.15 7.93
C THR A 306 -6.15 -1.30 8.36
N GLY A 307 -6.82 -2.30 7.77
CA GLY A 307 -6.54 -3.72 7.99
C GLY A 307 -7.79 -4.58 8.27
N PRO A 308 -7.62 -5.72 8.94
CA PRO A 308 -6.38 -6.21 9.54
C PRO A 308 -5.38 -6.69 8.46
N TRP A 309 -4.20 -6.06 8.43
CA TRP A 309 -3.07 -6.48 7.60
C TRP A 309 -2.20 -7.45 8.38
N LEU A 310 -2.37 -8.76 8.15
CA LEU A 310 -1.62 -9.77 8.89
C LEU A 310 -0.85 -10.74 8.00
N TYR A 311 -1.49 -11.38 7.03
CA TYR A 311 -0.85 -12.42 6.22
C TYR A 311 -0.42 -11.91 4.86
N ALA A 312 0.72 -12.38 4.38
CA ALA A 312 1.28 -12.00 3.10
C ALA A 312 1.93 -13.18 2.35
N ARG A 313 2.11 -13.02 1.04
CA ARG A 313 2.88 -13.90 0.17
C ARG A 313 4.04 -13.13 -0.45
N LYS A 314 5.24 -13.70 -0.47
CA LYS A 314 6.32 -13.16 -1.30
C LYS A 314 6.01 -13.43 -2.78
N ILE A 315 5.93 -12.38 -3.59
CA ILE A 315 5.55 -12.47 -5.02
C ILE A 315 6.69 -12.15 -5.97
N ILE A 316 7.68 -11.38 -5.52
CA ILE A 316 8.89 -11.04 -6.28
C ILE A 316 10.09 -11.25 -5.37
N GLU A 317 11.14 -11.83 -5.91
CA GLU A 317 12.45 -11.92 -5.29
C GLU A 317 13.52 -11.71 -6.36
N HIS A 318 14.44 -10.81 -6.06
CA HIS A 318 15.67 -10.64 -6.81
C HIS A 318 16.85 -11.11 -5.96
N ASP A 319 17.80 -11.78 -6.59
CA ASP A 319 19.01 -12.30 -5.96
C ASP A 319 19.95 -11.13 -5.53
N ALA A 320 21.01 -10.83 -6.29
CA ALA A 320 21.93 -9.75 -5.91
C ALA A 320 21.43 -8.33 -6.29
N TYR A 321 20.15 -8.14 -6.60
CA TYR A 321 19.59 -6.84 -7.01
C TYR A 321 18.56 -6.37 -6.00
N ASN A 322 18.55 -5.07 -5.71
CA ASN A 322 17.44 -4.47 -4.99
C ASN A 322 16.27 -4.19 -5.95
N PHE A 323 15.06 -4.26 -5.42
CA PHE A 323 13.81 -3.88 -6.05
C PHE A 323 12.92 -3.29 -4.97
N TYR A 324 12.73 -1.97 -5.00
CA TYR A 324 12.18 -1.22 -3.86
C TYR A 324 11.17 -0.15 -4.31
N ASN A 325 10.48 0.44 -3.33
CA ASN A 325 9.37 1.37 -3.54
C ASN A 325 8.30 0.83 -4.49
N PRO A 326 7.73 -0.37 -4.23
CA PRO A 326 6.75 -0.96 -5.13
C PRO A 326 5.48 -0.11 -5.20
N VAL A 327 5.07 0.25 -6.40
CA VAL A 327 3.86 1.01 -6.65
C VAL A 327 2.92 0.24 -7.57
N HIS A 328 1.68 0.08 -7.10
CA HIS A 328 0.58 -0.49 -7.88
C HIS A 328 0.00 0.56 -8.83
N HIS A 329 -0.31 0.16 -10.06
CA HIS A 329 -0.96 0.99 -11.09
C HIS A 329 -2.41 0.56 -11.32
N PRO A 330 -3.35 0.93 -10.45
CA PRO A 330 -4.74 0.43 -10.49
C PRO A 330 -5.51 0.85 -11.76
N TRP A 331 -5.11 1.92 -12.45
CA TRP A 331 -5.66 2.33 -13.74
C TRP A 331 -5.23 1.43 -14.91
N PHE A 332 -4.24 0.58 -14.70
CA PHE A 332 -3.81 -0.44 -15.65
C PHE A 332 -4.42 -1.81 -15.38
N ASP A 333 -5.11 -1.97 -14.24
CA ASP A 333 -5.75 -3.23 -13.89
C ASP A 333 -6.71 -3.67 -14.99
N ALA A 334 -6.59 -4.95 -15.37
CA ALA A 334 -7.39 -5.55 -16.42
C ALA A 334 -8.23 -6.70 -15.87
N ASP A 335 -9.27 -7.07 -16.61
CA ASP A 335 -10.23 -8.10 -16.22
C ASP A 335 -10.81 -7.84 -14.80
N ASP A 336 -11.24 -6.58 -14.58
CA ASP A 336 -11.82 -6.07 -13.33
C ASP A 336 -10.90 -6.20 -12.09
N GLY A 337 -9.59 -6.04 -12.27
CA GLY A 337 -8.61 -6.16 -11.17
C GLY A 337 -8.00 -7.55 -11.04
N ARG A 338 -8.41 -8.54 -11.85
CA ARG A 338 -7.79 -9.87 -11.85
C ARG A 338 -6.35 -9.84 -12.31
N LYS A 339 -6.01 -8.91 -13.22
CA LYS A 339 -4.64 -8.62 -13.66
C LYS A 339 -4.20 -7.29 -13.09
N VAL A 340 -3.08 -7.27 -12.37
CA VAL A 340 -2.54 -6.08 -11.72
C VAL A 340 -1.10 -5.79 -12.15
N TYR A 341 -0.67 -4.53 -12.04
CA TYR A 341 0.64 -4.06 -12.49
C TYR A 341 1.41 -3.34 -11.37
N ILE A 342 2.66 -3.73 -11.15
CA ILE A 342 3.50 -3.26 -10.04
C ILE A 342 4.83 -2.76 -10.61
N GLU A 343 5.13 -1.48 -10.43
CA GLU A 343 6.42 -0.85 -10.78
C GLU A 343 7.31 -0.72 -9.55
N GLY A 344 8.63 -0.71 -9.73
CA GLY A 344 9.58 -0.41 -8.66
C GLY A 344 10.99 -0.16 -9.19
N THR A 345 11.86 0.39 -8.34
CA THR A 345 13.24 0.69 -8.71
C THR A 345 14.10 -0.56 -8.68
N PHE A 346 14.58 -0.99 -9.83
CA PHE A 346 15.50 -2.12 -9.97
C PHE A 346 16.95 -1.61 -10.01
N THR A 347 17.76 -1.95 -9.01
CA THR A 347 19.16 -1.47 -8.95
C THR A 347 20.10 -2.35 -8.15
N ALA A 348 21.38 -2.34 -8.53
CA ALA A 348 22.47 -2.88 -7.75
C ALA A 348 23.12 -1.86 -6.80
N PHE A 349 22.72 -0.58 -6.82
CA PHE A 349 23.42 0.51 -6.11
C PHE A 349 23.62 0.26 -4.61
N PHE A 350 22.67 -0.43 -3.96
CA PHE A 350 22.68 -0.74 -2.53
C PHE A 350 23.04 -2.21 -2.23
N THR A 351 23.72 -2.89 -3.15
CA THR A 351 24.02 -4.32 -3.07
C THR A 351 25.49 -4.61 -3.36
N ALA A 352 25.99 -5.76 -2.93
CA ALA A 352 27.38 -6.20 -3.17
C ALA A 352 27.64 -6.67 -4.62
N LYS A 353 26.79 -6.31 -5.59
CA LYS A 353 26.87 -6.87 -6.94
C LYS A 353 27.95 -6.19 -7.78
N GLU A 354 28.87 -6.99 -8.29
CA GLU A 354 30.02 -6.51 -9.08
C GLU A 354 29.68 -6.11 -10.53
N HIS A 355 28.63 -6.69 -11.12
CA HIS A 355 28.25 -6.46 -12.52
C HIS A 355 26.81 -5.95 -12.65
N LYS A 356 26.69 -4.70 -13.11
CA LYS A 356 25.42 -4.01 -13.35
C LYS A 356 24.82 -4.42 -14.69
N LYS A 357 23.51 -4.70 -14.72
CA LYS A 357 22.74 -4.95 -15.94
C LYS A 357 22.66 -3.65 -16.76
N PRO A 358 23.26 -3.60 -17.96
CA PRO A 358 23.23 -2.38 -18.78
C PRO A 358 21.79 -1.92 -19.04
N ARG A 359 21.54 -0.62 -18.89
CA ARG A 359 20.25 0.07 -19.13
C ARG A 359 19.08 -0.24 -18.21
N SER A 360 19.13 -1.33 -17.46
CA SER A 360 18.11 -1.65 -16.47
C SER A 360 18.53 -1.25 -15.05
N ASP A 361 19.84 -1.17 -14.78
CA ASP A 361 20.33 -0.76 -13.47
C ASP A 361 19.91 0.68 -13.13
N TYR A 362 19.35 0.86 -11.94
CA TYR A 362 18.83 2.14 -11.44
C TYR A 362 17.74 2.70 -12.35
N ASN A 363 16.78 1.85 -12.71
CA ASN A 363 15.65 2.18 -13.55
C ASN A 363 14.38 1.46 -13.04
N GLN A 364 13.24 1.80 -13.62
CA GLN A 364 11.96 1.22 -13.24
C GLN A 364 11.67 -0.07 -14.00
N VAL A 365 11.22 -1.09 -13.28
CA VAL A 365 10.74 -2.36 -13.85
C VAL A 365 9.31 -2.59 -13.40
N MET A 366 8.44 -2.90 -14.37
CA MET A 366 7.03 -3.21 -14.12
C MET A 366 6.76 -4.71 -14.28
N TYR A 367 6.16 -5.31 -13.25
CA TYR A 367 5.65 -6.67 -13.25
C TYR A 367 4.15 -6.68 -13.45
N ARG A 368 3.65 -7.73 -14.11
CA ARG A 368 2.23 -8.06 -14.21
C ARG A 368 1.95 -9.32 -13.41
N LEU A 369 0.91 -9.30 -12.57
CA LEU A 369 0.49 -10.41 -11.72
C LEU A 369 -0.96 -10.80 -12.01
N GLN A 370 -1.25 -12.11 -11.96
CA GLN A 370 -2.60 -12.69 -12.06
C GLN A 370 -3.08 -13.05 -10.66
N LEU A 371 -4.12 -12.38 -10.14
CA LEU A 371 -4.61 -12.61 -8.78
C LEU A 371 -5.42 -13.92 -8.65
N ASP A 372 -5.91 -14.49 -9.75
CA ASP A 372 -6.58 -15.79 -9.74
C ASP A 372 -5.62 -16.99 -9.67
N ASP A 373 -4.30 -16.75 -9.69
CA ASP A 373 -3.31 -17.79 -9.47
C ASP A 373 -3.46 -18.41 -8.07
N GLY A 374 -3.57 -19.74 -7.99
CA GLY A 374 -3.84 -20.44 -6.75
C GLY A 374 -2.77 -20.29 -5.65
N ARG A 375 -1.57 -19.81 -6.00
CA ARG A 375 -0.53 -19.47 -5.03
C ARG A 375 -0.82 -18.17 -4.25
N LEU A 376 -1.78 -17.39 -4.73
CA LEU A 376 -2.20 -16.11 -4.14
C LEU A 376 -3.52 -16.21 -3.38
N TYR A 377 -4.05 -17.41 -3.14
CA TYR A 377 -5.20 -17.53 -2.23
C TYR A 377 -4.75 -17.17 -0.82
N MET A 378 -5.33 -16.08 -0.32
CA MET A 378 -5.04 -15.51 0.98
C MET A 378 -6.13 -15.94 1.97
N PRO A 379 -5.77 -16.23 3.23
CA PRO A 379 -6.77 -16.35 4.27
C PRO A 379 -7.30 -14.96 4.63
N CYS A 380 -8.59 -14.87 4.88
CA CYS A 380 -9.28 -13.68 5.37
C CYS A 380 -9.56 -13.77 6.88
N PRO A 381 -9.80 -12.63 7.54
CA PRO A 381 -10.26 -12.61 8.93
C PRO A 381 -11.62 -13.29 9.09
N VAL A 382 -11.77 -14.02 10.20
CA VAL A 382 -13.06 -14.42 10.75
C VAL A 382 -13.24 -13.71 12.08
N TYR A 383 -14.33 -12.97 12.18
CA TYR A 383 -14.58 -12.04 13.27
C TYR A 383 -15.50 -12.67 14.31
N ARG A 384 -15.19 -12.40 15.59
CA ARG A 384 -16.16 -12.57 16.67
C ARG A 384 -17.10 -11.37 16.66
N VAL A 385 -18.38 -11.61 16.42
CA VAL A 385 -19.44 -10.59 16.37
C VAL A 385 -20.41 -10.85 17.50
N ARG A 386 -20.64 -9.85 18.36
CA ARG A 386 -21.54 -9.96 19.52
C ARG A 386 -22.90 -10.49 19.09
N HIS A 387 -23.54 -11.35 19.88
CA HIS A 387 -24.87 -11.90 19.59
C HIS A 387 -25.67 -12.07 20.87
N GLY A 388 -26.87 -11.49 20.92
CA GLY A 388 -27.63 -11.43 22.17
C GLY A 388 -26.90 -10.63 23.26
N LYS A 389 -27.15 -10.97 24.53
CA LYS A 389 -26.60 -10.23 25.68
C LYS A 389 -25.13 -10.55 25.94
N ASP A 390 -24.79 -11.84 25.94
CA ASP A 390 -23.47 -12.35 26.36
C ASP A 390 -22.88 -13.35 25.33
N GLY A 391 -23.48 -13.44 24.14
CA GLY A 391 -23.12 -14.40 23.11
C GLY A 391 -22.33 -13.81 21.94
N TYR A 392 -21.95 -14.66 21.00
CA TYR A 392 -21.30 -14.26 19.76
C TYR A 392 -21.61 -15.21 18.59
N ARG A 393 -21.32 -14.74 17.39
CA ARG A 393 -21.24 -15.51 16.14
C ARG A 393 -19.89 -15.27 15.47
N LEU A 394 -19.51 -16.19 14.60
CA LEU A 394 -18.33 -16.05 13.75
C LEU A 394 -18.78 -15.68 12.36
N LEU A 395 -18.26 -14.58 11.82
CA LEU A 395 -18.65 -14.06 10.52
C LEU A 395 -17.43 -13.61 9.73
N THR A 396 -17.47 -13.76 8.41
CA THR A 396 -16.56 -13.07 7.48
C THR A 396 -16.99 -11.61 7.31
N ALA A 397 -16.13 -10.77 6.75
CA ALA A 397 -16.48 -9.37 6.45
C ALA A 397 -17.71 -9.26 5.53
N GLU A 398 -17.81 -10.08 4.49
CA GLU A 398 -18.97 -10.08 3.59
C GLU A 398 -20.30 -10.31 4.34
N GLN A 399 -20.29 -11.27 5.28
CA GLN A 399 -21.45 -11.58 6.11
C GLN A 399 -21.78 -10.43 7.08
N ILE A 400 -20.74 -9.77 7.62
CA ILE A 400 -20.89 -8.59 8.48
C ILE A 400 -21.49 -7.41 7.70
N ASP A 401 -20.98 -7.13 6.50
CA ASP A 401 -21.49 -6.07 5.62
C ASP A 401 -22.96 -6.31 5.27
N ARG A 402 -23.28 -7.54 4.83
CA ARG A 402 -24.66 -7.93 4.48
C ARG A 402 -25.63 -7.75 5.64
N ALA A 403 -25.18 -8.02 6.86
CA ALA A 403 -25.98 -7.88 8.07
C ALA A 403 -25.86 -6.50 8.74
N SER A 404 -25.03 -5.59 8.21
CA SER A 404 -24.72 -4.26 8.79
C SER A 404 -24.25 -4.31 10.25
N ARG A 405 -23.33 -5.25 10.55
CA ARG A 405 -22.93 -5.59 11.93
C ARG A 405 -21.52 -5.18 12.33
N TRP A 406 -20.84 -4.31 11.58
CA TRP A 406 -19.51 -3.81 11.97
C TRP A 406 -19.45 -3.23 13.39
N PRO A 407 -20.47 -2.51 13.90
CA PRO A 407 -20.48 -2.04 15.30
C PRO A 407 -20.50 -3.15 16.36
N ASP A 408 -20.86 -4.38 15.98
CA ASP A 408 -20.93 -5.54 16.87
C ASP A 408 -19.63 -6.37 16.86
N VAL A 409 -18.64 -6.02 16.02
CA VAL A 409 -17.37 -6.77 15.94
C VAL A 409 -16.54 -6.52 17.20
N GLU A 410 -16.15 -7.60 17.87
CA GLU A 410 -15.39 -7.54 19.12
C GLU A 410 -13.88 -7.76 18.89
N LYS A 411 -13.53 -8.67 17.98
CA LYS A 411 -12.14 -9.00 17.60
C LYS A 411 -12.07 -9.85 16.34
N VAL A 412 -10.89 -9.92 15.76
CA VAL A 412 -10.52 -11.00 14.84
C VAL A 412 -10.28 -12.26 15.67
N GLU A 413 -11.06 -13.32 15.45
CA GLU A 413 -10.94 -14.57 16.21
C GLU A 413 -9.81 -15.45 15.65
N PHE A 414 -9.74 -15.56 14.32
CA PHE A 414 -8.70 -16.26 13.55
C PHE A 414 -8.77 -15.83 12.09
N PHE A 415 -7.92 -16.40 11.25
CA PHE A 415 -7.98 -16.27 9.79
C PHE A 415 -8.29 -17.63 9.15
N ALA A 416 -9.17 -17.63 8.16
CA ALA A 416 -9.59 -18.82 7.41
C ALA A 416 -9.83 -18.43 5.94
N PHE A 417 -10.36 -19.31 5.10
CA PHE A 417 -10.71 -18.95 3.72
C PHE A 417 -12.21 -18.67 3.60
N ASP A 418 -12.59 -17.73 2.74
CA ASP A 418 -13.98 -17.34 2.48
C ASP A 418 -14.64 -18.16 1.36
N SER A 419 -13.84 -18.90 0.59
CA SER A 419 -14.26 -19.80 -0.47
C SER A 419 -13.43 -21.09 -0.47
N ASP A 420 -13.94 -22.14 -1.11
CA ASP A 420 -13.16 -23.36 -1.36
C ASP A 420 -12.18 -23.22 -2.54
N PHE A 421 -12.35 -22.19 -3.38
CA PHE A 421 -11.59 -22.00 -4.64
C PHE A 421 -11.55 -23.26 -5.53
N ASP A 422 -12.60 -24.10 -5.46
CA ASP A 422 -12.65 -25.44 -6.06
C ASP A 422 -11.45 -26.32 -5.64
N LYS A 423 -10.96 -26.19 -4.40
CA LYS A 423 -9.79 -26.91 -3.90
C LYS A 423 -10.17 -28.02 -2.92
N PRO A 424 -9.67 -29.25 -3.14
CA PRO A 424 -9.99 -30.40 -2.29
C PRO A 424 -9.34 -30.30 -0.89
N TRP A 425 -8.38 -29.40 -0.70
CA TRP A 425 -7.72 -29.18 0.59
C TRP A 425 -8.43 -28.13 1.46
N LEU A 426 -9.55 -27.59 0.98
CA LEU A 426 -10.41 -26.67 1.72
C LEU A 426 -11.73 -27.37 2.06
N ARG A 427 -12.11 -27.30 3.34
CA ARG A 427 -13.35 -27.91 3.84
C ARG A 427 -14.26 -26.85 4.45
N ALA A 428 -15.50 -26.85 3.99
CA ALA A 428 -16.54 -25.96 4.49
C ALA A 428 -16.85 -26.21 5.97
N VAL A 429 -17.08 -25.12 6.71
CA VAL A 429 -17.58 -25.12 8.08
C VAL A 429 -18.89 -24.35 8.14
N TYR A 430 -19.88 -24.91 8.82
CA TYR A 430 -21.23 -24.38 8.97
C TYR A 430 -21.49 -24.08 10.45
N ASP A 431 -22.28 -23.04 10.73
CA ASP A 431 -22.77 -22.75 12.08
C ASP A 431 -24.20 -23.28 12.22
N HIS A 432 -24.39 -24.29 13.07
CA HIS A 432 -25.67 -24.94 13.34
C HIS A 432 -26.40 -24.34 14.54
N ALA A 433 -25.80 -23.35 15.21
CA ALA A 433 -26.40 -22.71 16.37
C ALA A 433 -27.74 -22.07 15.99
N ALA A 434 -28.79 -22.39 16.75
CA ALA A 434 -30.06 -21.70 16.64
C ALA A 434 -29.90 -20.22 17.02
N ASN A 435 -30.79 -19.34 16.55
CA ASN A 435 -30.70 -17.90 16.86
C ASN A 435 -30.74 -17.58 18.36
N GLU A 436 -31.35 -18.45 19.17
CA GLU A 436 -31.43 -18.34 20.63
C GLU A 436 -30.15 -18.78 21.35
N ASP A 437 -29.27 -19.51 20.66
CA ASP A 437 -28.01 -19.97 21.23
C ASP A 437 -27.01 -18.83 21.38
N GLY A 438 -26.34 -18.78 22.52
CA GLY A 438 -25.34 -17.76 22.81
C GLY A 438 -24.02 -17.95 22.06
N GLU A 439 -23.68 -19.15 21.63
CA GLU A 439 -22.39 -19.47 21.00
C GLU A 439 -22.60 -20.22 19.67
N PRO A 440 -21.64 -20.14 18.73
CA PRO A 440 -21.72 -20.87 17.47
C PRO A 440 -21.53 -22.38 17.67
N GLU A 441 -22.18 -23.19 16.85
CA GLU A 441 -22.02 -24.65 16.78
C GLU A 441 -21.41 -25.01 15.43
N LEU A 442 -20.07 -25.11 15.37
CA LEU A 442 -19.35 -25.27 14.12
C LEU A 442 -19.24 -26.75 13.72
N LEU A 443 -19.87 -27.12 12.61
CA LEU A 443 -19.86 -28.49 12.06
C LEU A 443 -19.40 -28.49 10.59
N PHE A 444 -18.97 -29.66 10.10
CA PHE A 444 -18.55 -29.82 8.71
C PHE A 444 -19.70 -30.26 7.79
N GLU A 445 -20.73 -30.87 8.35
CA GLU A 445 -21.95 -31.25 7.64
C GLU A 445 -22.85 -30.03 7.44
N SER A 446 -23.44 -29.89 6.26
CA SER A 446 -24.51 -28.91 6.04
C SER A 446 -25.83 -29.44 6.62
N SER A 447 -26.56 -28.59 7.32
CA SER A 447 -27.98 -28.74 7.71
C SER A 447 -28.95 -28.69 6.51
N GLY A 448 -28.46 -28.31 5.32
CA GLY A 448 -29.23 -28.10 4.11
C GLY A 448 -29.77 -26.67 3.99
N GLY A 449 -29.45 -25.99 2.89
CA GLY A 449 -29.90 -24.62 2.60
C GLY A 449 -29.02 -23.50 3.15
N ASP A 450 -28.11 -23.80 4.09
CA ASP A 450 -27.19 -22.84 4.68
C ASP A 450 -25.88 -22.74 3.89
N ALA A 451 -25.38 -21.50 3.72
CA ALA A 451 -24.06 -21.26 3.15
C ALA A 451 -22.97 -21.52 4.21
N PRO A 452 -21.78 -22.01 3.81
CA PRO A 452 -20.64 -22.10 4.73
C PRO A 452 -20.30 -20.75 5.36
N VAL A 453 -19.85 -20.78 6.61
CA VAL A 453 -19.36 -19.58 7.29
C VAL A 453 -17.94 -19.25 6.83
N PHE A 454 -17.09 -20.27 6.74
CA PHE A 454 -15.71 -20.19 6.24
C PHE A 454 -15.23 -21.59 5.84
N TYR A 455 -14.01 -21.66 5.31
CA TYR A 455 -13.34 -22.88 4.89
C TYR A 455 -12.01 -23.04 5.63
N VAL A 456 -11.75 -24.26 6.12
CA VAL A 456 -10.52 -24.62 6.84
C VAL A 456 -9.60 -25.44 5.96
N ILE A 457 -8.33 -25.49 6.32
CA ILE A 457 -7.36 -26.37 5.66
C ILE A 457 -7.62 -27.81 6.15
N ASP A 458 -8.09 -28.68 5.26
CA ASP A 458 -8.25 -30.10 5.53
C ASP A 458 -7.35 -30.87 4.57
N SER A 459 -6.29 -31.50 5.07
CA SER A 459 -5.36 -32.29 4.26
C SER A 459 -5.96 -33.62 3.78
N GLY A 460 -7.27 -33.81 3.94
CA GLY A 460 -7.90 -35.12 3.83
C GLY A 460 -7.31 -36.08 4.88
N ASP A 461 -7.67 -37.35 4.75
CA ASP A 461 -7.20 -38.54 5.48
C ASP A 461 -5.66 -38.76 5.60
N GLY A 462 -4.86 -37.73 5.35
CA GLY A 462 -3.39 -37.77 5.31
C GLY A 462 -2.84 -38.29 3.99
N THR A 463 -3.69 -38.56 2.98
CA THR A 463 -3.27 -39.07 1.67
C THR A 463 -3.30 -38.02 0.55
N VAL A 464 -3.93 -36.87 0.77
CA VAL A 464 -3.88 -35.74 -0.16
C VAL A 464 -2.63 -34.92 0.16
N GLU A 465 -1.63 -34.98 -0.74
CA GLU A 465 -0.48 -34.08 -0.66
C GLU A 465 -0.98 -32.63 -0.57
N LYS A 466 -0.71 -31.97 0.56
CA LYS A 466 -0.84 -30.50 0.71
C LYS A 466 -0.17 -29.90 -0.53
N PRO A 467 -0.86 -29.14 -1.39
CA PRO A 467 -0.21 -28.63 -2.59
C PRO A 467 1.00 -27.80 -2.17
N ALA A 468 2.17 -28.06 -2.76
CA ALA A 468 3.37 -27.23 -2.55
C ALA A 468 3.10 -25.73 -2.81
N GLN A 469 2.01 -25.42 -3.51
CA GLN A 469 1.52 -24.09 -3.84
C GLN A 469 0.83 -23.36 -2.68
N CYS A 470 0.35 -24.07 -1.65
CA CYS A 470 -0.30 -23.43 -0.49
C CYS A 470 0.74 -22.90 0.50
N ASP A 471 1.94 -23.52 0.55
CA ASP A 471 3.09 -23.21 1.41
C ASP A 471 2.69 -22.42 2.65
N ILE A 472 2.07 -23.10 3.62
CA ILE A 472 1.67 -22.51 4.91
C ILE A 472 2.58 -23.11 5.97
N PHE A 473 3.29 -22.24 6.66
CA PHE A 473 4.12 -22.59 7.80
C PHE A 473 3.24 -23.14 8.92
N ASP A 474 3.47 -24.40 9.30
CA ASP A 474 2.56 -25.14 10.19
C ASP A 474 2.41 -24.48 11.57
N GLU A 475 3.40 -23.72 12.06
CA GLU A 475 3.30 -22.97 13.32
C GLU A 475 2.28 -21.83 13.27
N LEU A 476 1.79 -21.45 12.09
CA LEU A 476 0.70 -20.48 11.94
C LEU A 476 -0.67 -21.10 12.23
N LEU A 477 -0.78 -22.43 12.23
CA LEU A 477 -2.05 -23.14 12.36
C LEU A 477 -2.46 -23.33 13.82
N ILE A 478 -3.74 -23.09 14.10
CA ILE A 478 -4.43 -23.50 15.32
C ILE A 478 -5.51 -24.51 14.97
N ARG A 479 -5.76 -25.48 15.87
CA ARG A 479 -6.68 -26.60 15.61
C ARG A 479 -8.04 -26.49 16.30
N LYS A 480 -8.28 -25.40 17.01
CA LYS A 480 -9.49 -25.19 17.82
C LYS A 480 -10.78 -25.18 16.97
N TYR A 481 -10.68 -24.72 15.72
CA TYR A 481 -11.82 -24.51 14.81
C TYR A 481 -11.65 -25.28 13.49
N GLY A 482 -10.93 -26.40 13.50
CA GLY A 482 -10.26 -26.94 12.30
C GLY A 482 -8.87 -26.33 12.12
N ASN A 483 -8.11 -26.70 11.08
CA ASN A 483 -6.83 -26.05 10.81
C ASN A 483 -7.08 -24.66 10.20
N VAL A 484 -7.15 -23.66 11.07
CA VAL A 484 -7.25 -22.23 10.74
C VAL A 484 -5.96 -21.53 11.14
N LEU A 485 -5.76 -20.28 10.73
CA LEU A 485 -4.56 -19.51 11.02
C LEU A 485 -4.78 -18.59 12.22
N ARG A 486 -3.77 -18.46 13.08
CA ARG A 486 -3.81 -17.58 14.25
C ARG A 486 -4.04 -16.12 13.87
N ALA A 487 -4.70 -15.36 14.75
CA ALA A 487 -4.85 -13.91 14.64
C ALA A 487 -3.80 -13.15 15.47
N ASP A 488 -2.62 -13.74 15.68
CA ASP A 488 -1.50 -13.10 16.37
C ASP A 488 -1.28 -11.70 15.79
N ASN A 489 -1.23 -10.66 16.62
CA ASN A 489 -0.99 -9.28 16.19
C ASN A 489 -2.12 -8.62 15.36
N ALA A 490 -3.27 -9.27 15.20
CA ALA A 490 -4.44 -8.60 14.62
C ALA A 490 -5.04 -7.64 15.66
N LEU A 491 -4.43 -6.46 15.81
CA LEU A 491 -5.07 -5.34 16.50
C LEU A 491 -6.41 -5.03 15.81
N LEU A 492 -7.39 -4.63 16.62
CA LEU A 492 -8.70 -4.19 16.13
C LEU A 492 -8.55 -2.88 15.36
N THR A 493 -8.18 -3.00 14.09
CA THR A 493 -7.72 -1.88 13.27
C THR A 493 -8.59 -1.66 12.06
N PHE A 494 -9.84 -2.13 12.09
CA PHE A 494 -10.74 -1.94 10.97
C PHE A 494 -11.43 -0.57 11.03
N ASP A 495 -11.43 0.10 9.89
CA ASP A 495 -12.23 1.31 9.64
C ASP A 495 -13.09 1.05 8.39
N PRO A 496 -14.29 0.46 8.58
CA PRO A 496 -15.17 0.15 7.46
C PRO A 496 -15.78 1.40 6.82
N GLU A 497 -15.61 2.60 7.39
CA GLU A 497 -16.13 3.83 6.80
C GLU A 497 -15.26 4.31 5.63
N ILE A 498 -13.99 3.92 5.59
CA ILE A 498 -13.09 4.23 4.48
C ILE A 498 -13.46 3.38 3.27
N ARG A 499 -13.95 4.05 2.23
CA ARG A 499 -14.26 3.47 0.93
C ARG A 499 -13.39 4.11 -0.16
N LEU A 500 -13.17 3.38 -1.23
CA LEU A 500 -12.50 3.89 -2.42
C LEU A 500 -13.28 5.08 -3.00
N ASP A 501 -12.63 6.20 -3.29
CA ASP A 501 -13.25 7.22 -4.13
C ASP A 501 -13.02 6.88 -5.61
N SER A 502 -13.95 6.11 -6.19
CA SER A 502 -13.83 5.60 -7.56
C SER A 502 -13.82 6.68 -8.64
N ASP A 503 -14.33 7.88 -8.34
CA ASP A 503 -14.40 8.98 -9.31
C ASP A 503 -13.00 9.53 -9.60
N LEU A 504 -12.10 9.47 -8.62
CA LEU A 504 -10.70 9.92 -8.72
C LEU A 504 -9.75 8.84 -9.25
N TYR A 505 -10.25 7.61 -9.44
CA TYR A 505 -9.51 6.49 -10.00
C TYR A 505 -9.67 6.35 -11.52
N GLN A 506 -10.69 6.96 -12.12
CA GLN A 506 -11.06 6.68 -13.50
C GLN A 506 -10.33 7.57 -14.51
N LEU A 507 -9.57 6.93 -15.40
CA LEU A 507 -9.36 7.46 -16.74
C LEU A 507 -10.68 7.28 -17.50
N SER A 508 -11.29 8.37 -17.94
CA SER A 508 -12.55 8.32 -18.67
C SER A 508 -12.44 7.43 -19.91
N SER A 509 -13.40 6.52 -20.08
CA SER A 509 -13.45 5.51 -21.15
C SER A 509 -13.77 6.07 -22.54
N THR A 510 -13.61 7.37 -22.77
CA THR A 510 -13.98 8.04 -24.04
C THR A 510 -12.95 7.88 -25.16
N ALA A 511 -11.94 7.02 -25.00
CA ALA A 511 -11.14 6.50 -26.10
C ALA A 511 -11.55 5.04 -26.43
N SER A 512 -12.70 4.92 -27.12
CA SER A 512 -13.13 3.77 -27.93
C SER A 512 -13.11 2.37 -27.30
N GLN A 513 -14.28 1.90 -26.83
CA GLN A 513 -14.70 0.53 -27.08
C GLN A 513 -16.13 0.48 -27.66
N PRO A 514 -16.36 -0.13 -28.83
CA PRO A 514 -17.69 -0.39 -29.34
C PRO A 514 -18.38 -1.44 -28.45
N GLY A 515 -19.67 -1.21 -28.18
CA GLY A 515 -20.43 -1.84 -27.11
C GLY A 515 -20.35 -3.36 -27.01
N ARG A 516 -20.29 -3.83 -25.76
CA ARG A 516 -20.64 -5.19 -25.36
C ARG A 516 -22.09 -5.50 -25.80
N LYS A 517 -22.24 -6.54 -26.61
CA LYS A 517 -23.50 -7.30 -26.71
C LYS A 517 -23.48 -8.42 -25.66
N PRO A 518 -24.67 -8.85 -25.21
CA PRO A 518 -24.91 -9.42 -23.88
C PRO A 518 -24.11 -10.66 -23.54
#